data_AF-A0A2D6PHN7-F1
#
_entry.id   AF-A0A2D6PHN7-F1
#
_cell.length_a   1.000
_cell.length_b   1.000
_cell.length_c   1.000
_cell.angle_alpha   90.00
_cell.angle_beta   90.00
_cell.angle_gamma   90.00
#
_symmetry.space_group_name_H-M   'P 1'
#
loop_
_entity.id
_entity.type
_entity.pdbx_description
1 polymer ?
#
loop_
_entity_poly.entity_id
_entity_poly.type
_entity_poly.pdbx_seq_one_letter_code
_entity_poly.pdbx_strand_id
1 'polypeptide(L)'
;MKRIKKQKISRKNFYPQYLKLINVILPEPLTQKEIDILSAFMELDGDIANNDRFGTQARKLVRERFMFKSNSNLDNYIKYFKRKGVLYIDDSGILQVVDSINIPKEEKEVELTFNFTFNEK
;
A
#
# COMPACT_ATOMS: atom_id res chain seq x y z
N MET A 1 -29.48 5.46 6.12
CA MET A 1 -29.34 5.86 4.69
C MET A 1 -28.03 5.29 4.14
N LYS A 2 -28.05 4.49 3.07
CA LYS A 2 -26.83 3.88 2.49
C LYS A 2 -26.26 4.82 1.41
N ARG A 3 -25.01 5.28 1.57
CA ARG A 3 -24.27 6.06 0.56
C ARG A 3 -23.26 5.13 -0.13
N ILE A 4 -23.41 4.90 -1.44
CA ILE A 4 -22.52 4.01 -2.21
C ILE A 4 -21.93 4.80 -3.38
N LYS A 5 -20.62 4.70 -3.57
CA LYS A 5 -19.93 5.18 -4.78
C LYS A 5 -19.24 4.00 -5.44
N LYS A 6 -19.61 3.70 -6.69
CA LYS A 6 -18.95 2.68 -7.53
C LYS A 6 -18.14 3.39 -8.61
N GLN A 7 -16.93 2.90 -8.88
CA GLN A 7 -16.06 3.46 -9.91
C GLN A 7 -15.26 2.34 -10.58
N LYS A 8 -15.17 2.39 -11.92
CA LYS A 8 -14.22 1.57 -12.67
C LYS A 8 -12.91 2.33 -12.81
N ILE A 9 -11.79 1.70 -12.44
CA ILE A 9 -10.46 2.30 -12.50
C ILE A 9 -9.44 1.27 -12.97
N SER A 10 -8.45 1.72 -13.73
CA SER A 10 -7.30 0.88 -14.12
C SER A 10 -6.44 0.53 -12.91
N ARG A 11 -5.85 -0.67 -12.87
CA ARG A 11 -4.93 -1.10 -11.79
C ARG A 11 -3.83 -0.08 -11.46
N LYS A 12 -3.24 0.56 -12.48
CA LYS A 12 -2.20 1.59 -12.29
C LYS A 12 -2.66 2.80 -11.46
N ASN A 13 -3.92 3.19 -11.57
CA ASN A 13 -4.47 4.32 -10.83
C ASN A 13 -5.22 3.88 -9.56
N PHE A 14 -5.44 2.57 -9.41
CA PHE A 14 -6.17 1.99 -8.29
C PHE A 14 -5.41 2.15 -6.97
N TYR A 15 -4.16 1.71 -6.87
CA TYR A 15 -3.42 1.68 -5.59
C TYR A 15 -3.26 3.05 -4.94
N PRO A 16 -2.90 4.14 -5.65
CA PRO A 16 -2.84 5.47 -5.05
C PRO A 16 -4.19 5.95 -4.52
N GLN A 17 -5.29 5.66 -5.22
CA GLN A 17 -6.63 6.04 -4.79
C GLN A 17 -7.10 5.19 -3.61
N TYR A 18 -6.86 3.87 -3.66
CA TYR A 18 -7.17 2.92 -2.60
C TYR A 18 -6.45 3.29 -1.30
N LEU A 19 -5.15 3.51 -1.36
CA LEU A 19 -4.36 3.89 -0.19
C LEU A 19 -4.83 5.22 0.39
N LYS A 20 -5.21 6.21 -0.42
CA LYS A 20 -5.79 7.47 0.10
C LYS A 20 -7.08 7.26 0.90
N LEU A 21 -7.92 6.29 0.50
CA LEU A 21 -9.15 5.97 1.21
C LEU A 21 -8.86 5.24 2.53
N ILE A 22 -7.99 4.23 2.50
CA ILE A 22 -7.57 3.49 3.70
C ILE A 22 -6.81 4.40 4.67
N ASN A 23 -6.06 5.38 4.17
CA ASN A 23 -5.24 6.25 4.99
C ASN A 23 -6.02 6.99 6.08
N VAL A 24 -7.30 7.26 5.85
CA VAL A 24 -8.19 7.96 6.78
C VAL A 24 -8.43 7.15 8.06
N ILE A 25 -8.28 5.82 8.01
CA ILE A 25 -8.49 4.92 9.15
C ILE A 25 -7.20 4.33 9.71
N LEU A 26 -6.03 4.69 9.17
CA LEU A 26 -4.76 4.26 9.73
C LEU A 26 -4.47 5.00 11.04
N PRO A 27 -3.94 4.32 12.08
CA PRO A 27 -3.57 4.97 13.34
C PRO A 27 -2.52 6.09 13.15
N GLU A 28 -1.53 5.85 12.28
CA GLU A 28 -0.56 6.85 11.83
C GLU A 28 -0.69 7.04 10.31
N PRO A 29 -1.36 8.10 9.84
CA PRO A 29 -1.56 8.32 8.41
C PRO A 29 -0.25 8.45 7.62
N LEU A 30 -0.25 7.90 6.42
CA LEU A 30 0.75 8.11 5.38
C LEU A 30 0.64 9.52 4.80
N THR A 31 1.78 10.13 4.52
CA THR A 31 1.92 11.33 3.70
C THR A 31 1.65 11.02 2.23
N GLN A 32 1.41 12.03 1.41
CA GLN A 32 1.20 11.83 -0.04
C GLN A 32 2.39 11.10 -0.69
N LYS A 33 3.62 11.45 -0.31
CA LYS A 33 4.83 10.83 -0.87
C LYS A 33 4.97 9.36 -0.45
N GLU A 34 4.62 9.04 0.79
CA GLU A 34 4.57 7.66 1.28
C GLU A 34 3.52 6.83 0.55
N ILE A 35 2.33 7.39 0.30
CA ILE A 35 1.28 6.75 -0.52
C ILE A 35 1.81 6.46 -1.92
N ASP A 36 2.46 7.43 -2.58
CA ASP A 36 2.96 7.26 -3.93
C ASP A 36 4.00 6.13 -4.01
N ILE A 37 4.91 6.07 -3.04
CA ILE A 37 5.98 5.06 -2.98
C ILE A 37 5.41 3.68 -2.68
N LEU A 38 4.52 3.56 -1.68
CA LEU A 38 3.89 2.29 -1.35
C LEU A 38 3.05 1.78 -2.53
N SER A 39 2.29 2.66 -3.20
CA SER A 39 1.54 2.33 -4.41
C SER A 39 2.46 1.78 -5.50
N ALA A 40 3.61 2.40 -5.72
CA ALA A 40 4.55 1.93 -6.73
C ALA A 40 5.10 0.53 -6.45
N PHE A 41 5.29 0.15 -5.18
CA PHE A 41 5.61 -1.23 -4.81
C PHE A 41 4.44 -2.18 -5.02
N MET A 42 3.23 -1.78 -4.61
CA MET A 42 2.02 -2.60 -4.76
C MET A 42 1.61 -2.81 -6.22
N GLU A 43 1.94 -1.87 -7.11
CA GLU A 43 1.77 -1.97 -8.56
C GLU A 43 2.73 -2.97 -9.22
N LEU A 44 3.83 -3.37 -8.56
CA LEU A 44 4.75 -4.34 -9.14
C LEU A 44 4.07 -5.69 -9.32
N ASP A 45 4.37 -6.34 -10.44
CA ASP A 45 3.83 -7.65 -10.82
C ASP A 45 4.94 -8.59 -11.31
N GLY A 46 4.58 -9.85 -11.57
CA GLY A 46 5.50 -10.93 -11.93
C GLY A 46 6.37 -11.41 -10.77
N ASP A 47 7.44 -12.14 -11.10
CA ASP A 47 8.31 -12.83 -10.15
C ASP A 47 8.96 -11.87 -9.13
N ILE A 48 9.29 -10.65 -9.56
CA ILE A 48 9.88 -9.62 -8.68
C ILE A 48 8.94 -9.30 -7.51
N ALA A 49 7.63 -9.22 -7.77
CA ALA A 49 6.65 -8.92 -6.74
C ALA A 49 6.19 -10.14 -5.95
N ASN A 50 6.23 -11.33 -6.55
CA ASN A 50 5.78 -12.57 -5.91
C ASN A 50 6.81 -13.12 -4.93
N ASN A 51 8.11 -12.98 -5.23
CA ASN A 51 9.18 -13.53 -4.41
C ASN A 51 9.59 -12.56 -3.29
N ASP A 52 9.81 -11.29 -3.61
CA ASP A 52 10.17 -10.26 -2.62
C ASP A 52 9.84 -8.85 -3.15
N ARG A 53 8.60 -8.41 -2.94
CA ARG A 53 8.10 -7.09 -3.40
C ARG A 53 8.90 -5.92 -2.84
N PHE A 54 9.63 -6.09 -1.75
CA PHE A 54 10.46 -5.04 -1.16
C PHE A 54 11.94 -5.38 -1.20
N GLY A 55 12.33 -6.33 -2.05
CA GLY A 55 13.69 -6.76 -2.28
C GLY A 55 14.50 -5.81 -3.16
N THR A 56 15.76 -6.14 -3.37
CA THR A 56 16.73 -5.29 -4.09
C THR A 56 16.25 -4.90 -5.49
N GLN A 57 15.68 -5.84 -6.25
CA GLN A 57 15.23 -5.59 -7.62
C GLN A 57 13.99 -4.69 -7.67
N ALA A 58 13.00 -4.94 -6.81
CA ALA A 58 11.83 -4.07 -6.68
C ALA A 58 12.22 -2.65 -6.24
N ARG A 59 13.12 -2.52 -5.26
CA ARG A 59 13.63 -1.22 -4.82
C ARG A 59 14.32 -0.48 -5.96
N LYS A 60 15.10 -1.16 -6.80
CA LYS A 60 15.73 -0.55 -7.99
C LYS A 60 14.69 0.07 -8.92
N LEU A 61 13.63 -0.66 -9.26
CA LEU A 61 12.56 -0.19 -10.14
C LEU A 61 11.82 1.03 -9.57
N VAL A 62 11.44 0.97 -8.28
CA VAL A 62 10.77 2.09 -7.62
C VAL A 62 11.70 3.31 -7.51
N ARG A 63 12.99 3.10 -7.25
CA ARG A 63 13.99 4.17 -7.17
C ARG A 63 14.10 4.93 -8.49
N GLU A 64 14.16 4.20 -9.60
CA GLU A 64 14.22 4.76 -10.95
C GLU A 64 12.95 5.55 -11.26
N ARG A 65 11.76 5.02 -10.91
CA ARG A 65 10.47 5.72 -11.10
C ARG A 65 10.41 7.07 -10.37
N PHE A 66 11.02 7.19 -9.20
CA PHE A 66 11.02 8.42 -8.40
C PHE A 66 12.29 9.26 -8.53
N MET A 67 13.21 8.87 -9.43
CA MET A 67 14.50 9.56 -9.67
C MET A 67 15.32 9.78 -8.39
N PHE A 68 15.24 8.85 -7.44
CA PHE A 68 16.02 8.95 -6.21
C PHE A 68 17.50 8.67 -6.49
N LYS A 69 18.36 9.59 -6.03
CA LYS A 69 19.80 9.56 -6.25
C LYS A 69 20.54 8.54 -5.36
N SER A 70 19.97 8.16 -4.22
CA SER A 70 20.58 7.22 -3.28
C SER A 70 19.62 6.09 -2.90
N ASN A 71 20.19 4.93 -2.58
CA ASN A 71 19.46 3.78 -2.02
C ASN A 71 18.86 4.10 -0.65
N SER A 72 19.55 4.93 0.14
CA SER A 72 19.15 5.29 1.51
C SER A 72 17.79 5.98 1.58
N ASN A 73 17.35 6.62 0.49
CA ASN A 73 16.03 7.25 0.43
C ASN A 73 14.91 6.21 0.60
N LEU A 74 14.97 5.09 -0.13
CA LEU A 74 13.93 4.05 -0.04
C LEU A 74 13.99 3.29 1.28
N ASP A 75 15.18 3.03 1.80
CA ASP A 75 15.33 2.34 3.09
C ASP A 75 14.66 3.10 4.24
N ASN A 76 14.70 4.44 4.19
CA ASN A 76 13.97 5.28 5.13
C ASN A 76 12.45 5.11 5.01
N TYR A 77 11.90 5.08 3.79
CA TYR A 77 10.47 4.82 3.59
C TYR A 77 10.06 3.43 4.10
N ILE A 78 10.86 2.40 3.83
CA ILE A 78 10.62 1.05 4.36
C ILE A 78 10.59 1.05 5.89
N LYS A 79 11.51 1.77 6.54
CA LYS A 79 11.48 1.96 8.00
C LYS A 79 10.23 2.68 8.48
N TYR A 80 9.81 3.74 7.79
CA TYR A 80 8.60 4.49 8.15
C TYR A 80 7.36 3.61 8.01
N PHE A 81 7.26 2.83 6.95
CA PHE A 81 6.16 1.91 6.72
C PHE A 81 6.05 0.83 7.80
N LYS A 82 7.18 0.26 8.24
CA LYS A 82 7.21 -0.66 9.38
C LYS A 82 6.72 0.01 10.66
N ARG A 83 7.22 1.21 10.96
CA ARG A 83 6.83 1.98 12.16
C ARG A 83 5.32 2.28 12.16
N LYS A 84 4.77 2.64 11.00
CA LYS A 84 3.34 2.95 10.80
C LYS A 84 2.44 1.71 10.76
N GLY A 85 3.01 0.51 10.85
CA GLY A 85 2.26 -0.74 10.83
C GLY A 85 1.63 -1.09 9.48
N VAL A 86 2.13 -0.53 8.37
CA VAL A 86 1.63 -0.88 7.02
C VAL A 86 2.44 -2.01 6.39
N LEU A 87 3.66 -2.28 6.90
CA LEU A 87 4.49 -3.41 6.53
C LEU A 87 4.90 -4.22 7.77
N TYR A 88 5.01 -5.54 7.61
CA TYR A 88 5.49 -6.45 8.63
C TYR A 88 6.46 -7.48 8.02
N ILE A 89 7.35 -8.04 8.84
CA ILE A 89 8.16 -9.18 8.42
C ILE A 89 7.39 -10.45 8.77
N ASP A 90 7.17 -11.32 7.79
CA ASP A 90 6.54 -12.62 8.00
C ASP A 90 7.50 -13.63 8.64
N ASP A 91 7.00 -14.83 8.95
CA ASP A 91 7.79 -15.90 9.58
C ASP A 91 8.97 -16.38 8.72
N SER A 92 8.95 -16.08 7.42
CA SER A 92 10.04 -16.40 6.47
C SER A 92 11.10 -15.31 6.41
N GLY A 93 10.95 -14.22 7.17
CA GLY A 93 11.87 -13.09 7.16
C GLY A 93 11.64 -12.11 6.00
N ILE A 94 10.57 -12.28 5.23
CA ILE A 94 10.26 -11.47 4.05
C ILE A 94 9.32 -10.33 4.45
N LEU A 95 9.52 -9.16 3.85
CA LEU A 95 8.69 -7.99 4.14
C LEU A 95 7.38 -8.07 3.35
N GLN A 96 6.25 -7.93 4.04
CA GLN A 96 4.90 -8.00 3.48
C GLN A 96 4.08 -6.76 3.81
N VAL A 97 3.07 -6.50 2.98
CA VAL A 97 2.00 -5.54 3.30
C VAL A 97 1.01 -6.20 4.24
N VAL A 98 0.57 -5.50 5.29
CA VAL A 98 -0.44 -6.04 6.21
C VAL A 98 -1.72 -6.43 5.47
N ASP A 99 -2.37 -7.51 5.92
CA ASP A 99 -3.51 -8.10 5.20
C ASP A 99 -4.71 -7.15 5.07
N SER A 100 -4.87 -6.22 6.02
CA SER A 100 -5.91 -5.18 5.95
C SER A 100 -5.73 -4.17 4.82
N ILE A 101 -4.53 -4.10 4.23
CA ILE A 101 -4.17 -3.21 3.12
C ILE A 101 -3.85 -4.00 1.85
N ASN A 102 -3.38 -5.24 1.99
CA ASN A 102 -3.00 -6.07 0.86
C ASN A 102 -4.22 -6.46 0.02
N ILE A 103 -4.10 -6.38 -1.31
CA ILE A 103 -5.16 -6.76 -2.25
C ILE A 103 -4.62 -7.90 -3.13
N PRO A 104 -5.25 -9.09 -3.12
CA PRO A 104 -4.87 -10.19 -4.00
C PRO A 104 -4.90 -9.79 -5.48
N LYS A 105 -4.02 -10.38 -6.30
CA LYS A 105 -3.84 -9.97 -7.71
C LYS A 105 -5.03 -10.36 -8.58
N GLU A 106 -5.63 -11.49 -8.24
CA GLU A 106 -6.82 -12.06 -8.84
C GLU A 106 -8.09 -11.25 -8.55
N GLU A 107 -8.05 -10.36 -7.55
CA GLU A 107 -9.21 -9.61 -7.09
C GLU A 107 -9.67 -8.60 -8.13
N LYS A 108 -10.90 -8.72 -8.62
CA LYS A 108 -11.43 -7.85 -9.68
C LYS A 108 -12.24 -6.67 -9.13
N GLU A 109 -12.68 -6.77 -7.89
CA GLU A 109 -13.50 -5.76 -7.22
C GLU A 109 -13.03 -5.61 -5.77
N VAL A 110 -12.86 -4.38 -5.30
CA VAL A 110 -12.50 -4.09 -3.92
C VAL A 110 -13.59 -3.23 -3.31
N GLU A 111 -14.25 -3.74 -2.27
CA GLU A 111 -15.27 -3.02 -1.52
C GLU A 111 -14.69 -2.53 -0.17
N LEU A 112 -14.87 -1.24 0.11
CA LEU A 112 -14.52 -0.64 1.40
C LEU A 112 -15.81 -0.26 2.13
N THR A 113 -16.01 -0.85 3.31
CA THR A 113 -17.20 -0.63 4.13
C THR A 113 -16.84 0.05 5.44
N PHE A 114 -17.54 1.13 5.77
CA PHE A 114 -17.40 1.86 7.03
C PHE A 114 -18.74 1.81 7.78
N ASN A 115 -18.69 1.33 9.02
CA ASN A 115 -19.86 1.24 9.89
C ASN A 115 -19.67 2.18 11.08
N PHE A 116 -20.66 3.04 11.33
CA PHE A 116 -20.68 3.97 12.45
C PHE A 116 -21.88 3.63 13.33
N THR A 117 -21.64 3.41 14.62
CA THR A 117 -22.68 3.17 15.63
C THR A 117 -22.72 4.35 16.58
N PHE A 118 -23.91 4.90 16.81
CA PHE A 118 -24.13 5.96 17.78
C PHE A 118 -24.68 5.32 19.06
N ASN A 119 -24.03 5.57 20.19
CA ASN A 119 -24.64 5.28 21.48
C ASN A 119 -25.38 6.54 21.90
N GLU A 120 -26.70 6.54 21.67
CA GLU A 120 -27.57 7.57 22.23
C GLU A 120 -27.59 7.42 23.76
N LYS A 121 -27.45 8.54 24.48
CA LYS A 121 -27.65 8.59 25.93
C LYS A 121 -29.14 8.73 26.23
#